data_AF-A0AA97AES8-F1
#
_entry.id   AF-A0AA97AES8-F1
#
_cell.length_a   1.000
_cell.length_b   1.000
_cell.length_c   1.000
_cell.angle_alpha   90.00
_cell.angle_beta   90.00
_cell.angle_gamma   90.00
#
_symmetry.space_group_name_H-M   'P 1'
#
loop_
_entity.id
_entity.type
_entity.pdbx_description
1 polymer ?
#
loop_
_entity_poly.entity_id
_entity_poly.type
_entity_poly.pdbx_seq_one_letter_code
_entity_poly.pdbx_strand_id
1 'polypeptide(L)'
;MKRIFAASDAITRGFVDDVVDIVDDVADIVNDIDNSIDDIEDDIESIGDTFDDDDDGNGDNNSGNKNKLKGTKKDDQIEGNNKNNNLKGLQGDDEIDGRNGNDSLFGGSGDDTLTGNNGNDRLVGEGGKDTLAGDDGNDRLEGGGGDDVLFGGRGNDSLDGGDGKDILFGGKKGNDTLFGAGGKDIFATKRQSGLDTVVDYLDGFDRIGLAKGLQFNQLDFTQQAGGVLISAGSDQLLLVNNALVSQFKKNDFVNER
;
A
#
# COMPACT_ATOMS: atom_id res chain seq x y z
N MET A 1 -1.87 -9.98 -74.67
CA MET A 1 -1.44 -9.00 -73.64
C MET A 1 -2.02 -9.23 -72.24
N LYS A 2 -3.25 -9.76 -72.05
CA LYS A 2 -3.83 -9.96 -70.70
C LYS A 2 -3.15 -11.00 -69.79
N ARG A 3 -2.34 -11.94 -70.31
CA ARG A 3 -1.70 -13.01 -69.51
C ARG A 3 -0.35 -12.62 -68.87
N ILE A 4 0.33 -11.59 -69.39
CA ILE A 4 1.65 -11.15 -68.89
C ILE A 4 1.48 -10.21 -67.68
N PHE A 5 0.44 -9.37 -67.68
CA PHE A 5 0.13 -8.51 -66.53
C PHE A 5 -0.33 -9.29 -65.29
N ALA A 6 -1.10 -10.36 -65.44
CA ALA A 6 -1.55 -11.18 -64.30
C ALA A 6 -0.41 -11.96 -63.61
N ALA A 7 0.63 -12.35 -64.35
CA ALA A 7 1.79 -13.05 -63.78
C ALA A 7 2.72 -12.08 -63.03
N SER A 8 2.91 -10.85 -63.54
CA SER A 8 3.67 -9.81 -62.83
C SER A 8 3.00 -9.41 -61.52
N ASP A 9 1.67 -9.25 -61.52
CA ASP A 9 0.89 -8.83 -60.35
C ASP A 9 0.89 -9.92 -59.26
N ALA A 10 0.89 -11.20 -59.65
CA ALA A 10 0.99 -12.33 -58.71
C ALA A 10 2.39 -12.47 -58.10
N ILE A 11 3.45 -12.22 -58.88
CA ILE A 11 4.84 -12.21 -58.37
C ILE A 11 5.06 -11.04 -57.42
N THR A 12 4.54 -9.85 -57.74
CA THR A 12 4.65 -8.67 -56.87
C THR A 12 3.85 -8.84 -55.58
N ARG A 13 2.64 -9.45 -55.63
CA ARG A 13 1.87 -9.75 -54.41
C ARG A 13 2.54 -10.80 -53.55
N GLY A 14 3.02 -11.91 -54.11
CA GLY A 14 3.74 -12.93 -53.35
C GLY A 14 5.00 -12.37 -52.67
N PHE A 15 5.75 -11.50 -53.37
CA PHE A 15 6.89 -10.82 -52.77
C PHE A 15 6.50 -9.83 -51.67
N VAL A 16 5.35 -9.16 -51.79
CA VAL A 16 4.84 -8.26 -50.73
C VAL A 16 4.36 -9.05 -49.52
N ASP A 17 3.67 -10.17 -49.72
CA ASP A 17 3.21 -11.05 -48.64
C ASP A 17 4.41 -11.66 -47.90
N ASP A 18 5.42 -12.16 -48.62
CA ASP A 18 6.67 -12.65 -48.02
C ASP A 18 7.39 -11.56 -47.20
N VAL A 19 7.36 -10.30 -47.67
CA VAL A 19 7.97 -9.17 -46.95
C VAL A 19 7.15 -8.77 -45.71
N VAL A 20 5.82 -8.88 -45.76
CA VAL A 20 4.95 -8.61 -44.60
C VAL A 20 5.16 -9.67 -43.52
N ASP A 21 5.19 -10.95 -43.89
CA ASP A 21 5.45 -12.04 -42.95
C ASP A 21 6.81 -11.86 -42.24
N ILE A 22 7.84 -11.44 -42.99
CA ILE A 22 9.17 -11.14 -42.42
C ILE A 22 9.10 -9.94 -41.44
N VAL A 23 8.30 -8.92 -41.72
CA VAL A 23 8.18 -7.75 -40.84
C VAL A 23 7.46 -8.11 -39.54
N ASP A 24 6.43 -8.95 -39.62
CA ASP A 24 5.68 -9.42 -38.45
C ASP A 24 6.56 -10.34 -37.57
N ASP A 25 7.29 -11.28 -38.18
CA ASP A 25 8.28 -12.11 -37.47
C ASP A 25 9.35 -11.25 -36.76
N VAL A 26 9.81 -10.18 -37.39
CA VAL A 26 10.77 -9.25 -36.79
C VAL A 26 10.14 -8.46 -35.63
N ALA A 27 8.87 -8.07 -35.73
CA ALA A 27 8.18 -7.36 -34.66
C ALA A 27 8.01 -8.24 -33.41
N ASP A 28 7.68 -9.53 -33.59
CA ASP A 28 7.58 -10.49 -32.50
C ASP A 28 8.94 -10.71 -31.83
N ILE A 29 10.01 -10.84 -32.62
CA ILE A 29 11.39 -10.93 -32.09
C ILE A 29 11.76 -9.68 -31.28
N VAL A 30 11.38 -8.48 -31.74
CA VAL A 30 11.66 -7.24 -31.00
C VAL A 30 10.92 -7.21 -29.67
N ASN A 31 9.64 -7.60 -29.64
CA ASN A 31 8.88 -7.67 -28.38
C ASN A 31 9.46 -8.70 -27.41
N ASP A 32 9.87 -9.88 -27.91
CA ASP A 32 10.52 -10.90 -27.07
C ASP A 32 11.87 -10.43 -26.52
N ILE A 33 12.62 -9.65 -27.32
CA ILE A 33 13.88 -9.02 -26.87
C ILE A 33 13.61 -7.96 -25.82
N ASP A 34 12.62 -7.08 -26.00
CA ASP A 34 12.29 -6.03 -25.03
C ASP A 34 11.87 -6.64 -23.68
N ASN A 35 11.01 -7.67 -23.69
CA ASN A 35 10.65 -8.41 -22.47
C ASN A 35 11.87 -9.10 -21.82
N SER A 36 12.76 -9.67 -22.63
CA SER A 36 14.00 -10.31 -22.12
C SER A 36 14.98 -9.27 -21.56
N ILE A 37 14.99 -8.04 -22.10
CA ILE A 37 15.81 -6.94 -21.59
C ILE A 37 15.27 -6.48 -20.25
N ASP A 38 13.95 -6.34 -20.08
CA ASP A 38 13.34 -5.98 -18.80
C ASP A 38 13.68 -7.02 -17.71
N ASP A 39 13.57 -8.32 -18.03
CA ASP A 39 13.98 -9.40 -17.13
C ASP A 39 15.48 -9.32 -16.78
N ILE A 40 16.34 -8.97 -17.74
CA ILE A 40 17.79 -8.81 -17.53
C ILE A 40 18.10 -7.54 -16.73
N GLU A 41 17.37 -6.45 -16.92
CA GLU A 41 17.55 -5.20 -16.15
C GLU A 41 17.19 -5.42 -14.67
N ASP A 42 16.12 -6.16 -14.40
CA ASP A 42 15.75 -6.61 -13.05
C ASP A 42 16.83 -7.53 -12.44
N ASP A 43 17.38 -8.46 -13.23
CA ASP A 43 18.48 -9.33 -12.81
C ASP A 43 19.79 -8.55 -12.59
N ILE A 44 20.09 -7.53 -13.40
CA ILE A 44 21.30 -6.69 -13.24
C ILE A 44 21.17 -5.78 -12.03
N GLU A 45 19.98 -5.24 -11.76
CA GLU A 45 19.72 -4.48 -10.53
C GLU A 45 19.91 -5.37 -9.30
N SER A 46 19.44 -6.63 -9.36
CA SER A 46 19.71 -7.65 -8.33
C SER A 46 21.18 -8.03 -8.25
N ILE A 47 21.90 -8.14 -9.37
CA ILE A 47 23.33 -8.48 -9.37
C ILE A 47 24.16 -7.37 -8.73
N GLY A 48 23.78 -6.11 -8.92
CA GLY A 48 24.35 -4.95 -8.22
C GLY A 48 24.29 -5.08 -6.70
N ASP A 49 23.25 -5.74 -6.19
CA ASP A 49 23.08 -6.06 -4.77
C ASP A 49 23.87 -7.34 -4.37
N THR A 50 23.97 -8.37 -5.25
CA THR A 50 24.70 -9.63 -4.95
C THR A 50 26.23 -9.57 -4.96
N PHE A 51 26.85 -8.46 -5.37
CA PHE A 51 28.32 -8.33 -5.20
C PHE A 51 28.75 -8.15 -3.74
N ASP A 52 27.77 -8.08 -2.82
CA ASP A 52 27.97 -8.12 -1.38
C ASP A 52 27.63 -9.49 -0.73
N ASP A 53 27.36 -10.56 -1.50
CA ASP A 53 26.97 -11.86 -0.92
C ASP A 53 28.17 -12.82 -0.74
N ASP A 54 28.81 -12.75 0.43
CA ASP A 54 29.23 -13.96 1.13
C ASP A 54 28.05 -14.40 2.03
N ASP A 55 26.98 -15.00 1.49
CA ASP A 55 25.97 -15.61 2.36
C ASP A 55 25.44 -16.99 1.93
N ASP A 56 25.82 -17.94 2.77
CA ASP A 56 25.27 -19.27 2.93
C ASP A 56 23.88 -19.17 3.61
N GLY A 57 22.85 -18.72 2.90
CA GLY A 57 21.44 -18.98 3.27
C GLY A 57 21.02 -18.56 4.68
N ASN A 58 21.43 -17.38 5.15
CA ASN A 58 20.87 -16.75 6.34
C ASN A 58 21.05 -15.23 6.27
N GLY A 59 20.14 -14.57 5.52
CA GLY A 59 19.88 -13.13 5.53
C GLY A 59 21.13 -12.29 5.74
N ASP A 60 21.85 -12.00 4.65
CA ASP A 60 23.13 -11.29 4.73
C ASP A 60 22.95 -9.96 5.48
N ASN A 61 23.55 -9.97 6.66
CA ASN A 61 23.52 -8.90 7.61
C ASN A 61 24.91 -8.26 7.70
N ASN A 62 25.71 -8.16 6.63
CA ASN A 62 26.90 -7.29 6.70
C ASN A 62 27.46 -6.68 5.39
N SER A 63 27.19 -5.37 5.24
CA SER A 63 28.12 -4.35 4.71
C SER A 63 27.99 -3.91 3.24
N GLY A 64 26.83 -4.08 2.62
CA GLY A 64 26.40 -3.34 1.44
C GLY A 64 25.19 -2.47 1.74
N ASN A 65 25.38 -1.18 2.02
CA ASN A 65 24.32 -0.19 2.31
C ASN A 65 22.91 -0.74 2.63
N LYS A 66 22.69 -1.24 3.85
CA LYS A 66 21.39 -1.73 4.39
C LYS A 66 20.21 -0.74 4.24
N ASN A 67 20.45 0.44 3.69
CA ASN A 67 19.43 1.40 3.27
C ASN A 67 18.69 0.99 2.00
N LYS A 68 19.10 -0.07 1.29
CA LYS A 68 18.37 -0.66 0.18
C LYS A 68 18.44 -2.18 0.29
N LEU A 69 17.32 -2.83 0.59
CA LEU A 69 17.23 -4.30 0.63
C LEU A 69 16.00 -4.73 -0.15
N LYS A 70 16.13 -5.82 -0.90
CA LYS A 70 15.06 -6.43 -1.70
C LYS A 70 14.98 -7.90 -1.31
N GLY A 71 13.78 -8.36 -1.01
CA GLY A 71 13.46 -9.76 -0.76
C GLY A 71 13.51 -10.59 -2.03
N THR A 72 13.06 -11.83 -1.87
CA THR A 72 12.92 -12.85 -2.89
C THR A 72 11.46 -12.94 -3.32
N LYS A 73 11.05 -14.05 -3.94
CA LYS A 73 9.64 -14.28 -4.30
C LYS A 73 8.94 -15.21 -3.29
N LYS A 74 9.43 -15.24 -2.07
CA LYS A 74 8.97 -16.08 -0.97
C LYS A 74 8.90 -15.21 0.27
N ASP A 75 8.24 -15.72 1.30
CA ASP A 75 8.21 -15.14 2.63
C ASP A 75 9.64 -14.83 3.14
N ASP A 76 9.91 -13.55 3.36
CA ASP A 76 11.19 -13.01 3.79
C ASP A 76 11.09 -12.24 5.11
N GLN A 77 12.21 -12.17 5.82
CA GLN A 77 12.38 -11.29 6.99
C GLN A 77 13.43 -10.24 6.65
N ILE A 78 13.01 -8.99 6.52
CA ILE A 78 13.86 -7.88 6.08
C ILE A 78 13.98 -6.87 7.22
N GLU A 79 15.21 -6.61 7.67
CA GLU A 79 15.47 -5.67 8.75
C GLU A 79 16.41 -4.55 8.29
N GLY A 80 15.96 -3.31 8.45
CA GLY A 80 16.68 -2.09 8.14
C GLY A 80 17.80 -1.77 9.13
N ASN A 81 18.17 -0.49 9.18
CA ASN A 81 19.17 0.00 10.13
C ASN A 81 18.72 1.35 10.71
N ASN A 82 19.57 2.03 11.48
CA ASN A 82 19.17 3.28 12.13
C ASN A 82 19.26 4.52 11.21
N LYS A 83 19.09 4.34 9.91
CA LYS A 83 19.11 5.38 8.88
C LYS A 83 17.94 5.10 7.95
N ASN A 84 17.52 6.13 7.22
CA ASN A 84 16.54 6.02 6.14
C ASN A 84 16.82 4.83 5.20
N ASN A 85 15.89 3.88 5.20
CA ASN A 85 15.89 2.64 4.45
C ASN A 85 14.88 2.67 3.30
N ASN A 86 15.12 1.87 2.27
CA ASN A 86 14.21 1.55 1.18
C ASN A 86 14.17 0.02 1.08
N LEU A 87 13.14 -0.60 1.65
CA LEU A 87 13.04 -2.05 1.81
C LEU A 87 11.85 -2.57 0.99
N LYS A 88 12.02 -3.69 0.28
CA LYS A 88 10.98 -4.28 -0.56
C LYS A 88 10.87 -5.79 -0.35
N GLY A 89 9.69 -6.33 -0.09
CA GLY A 89 9.42 -7.76 0.06
C GLY A 89 9.30 -8.51 -1.28
N LEU A 90 8.51 -7.94 -2.21
CA LEU A 90 8.14 -8.45 -3.54
C LEU A 90 6.96 -9.42 -3.55
N GLN A 91 7.18 -10.70 -3.34
CA GLN A 91 6.14 -11.75 -3.40
C GLN A 91 6.34 -12.65 -2.20
N GLY A 92 5.25 -13.11 -1.60
CA GLY A 92 5.30 -13.92 -0.39
C GLY A 92 4.75 -13.12 0.79
N ASP A 93 4.59 -13.78 1.92
CA ASP A 93 4.10 -13.13 3.13
C ASP A 93 5.32 -12.61 3.93
N ASP A 94 5.65 -11.33 3.77
CA ASP A 94 6.91 -10.75 4.23
C ASP A 94 6.80 -10.03 5.58
N GLU A 95 7.88 -10.04 6.37
CA GLU A 95 8.03 -9.25 7.59
C GLU A 95 9.14 -8.22 7.41
N ILE A 96 8.78 -6.93 7.40
CA ILE A 96 9.69 -5.82 7.12
C ILE A 96 9.75 -4.83 8.29
N ASP A 97 10.94 -4.60 8.84
CA ASP A 97 11.20 -3.67 9.96
C ASP A 97 12.19 -2.55 9.53
N GLY A 98 11.73 -1.30 9.52
CA GLY A 98 12.54 -0.11 9.19
C GLY A 98 13.50 0.36 10.29
N ARG A 99 13.23 0.02 11.56
CA ARG A 99 13.96 0.46 12.77
C ARG A 99 13.96 1.97 13.07
N ASN A 100 14.91 2.74 12.54
CA ASN A 100 14.93 4.19 12.83
C ASN A 100 15.34 4.90 11.56
N GLY A 101 14.79 6.08 11.36
CA GLY A 101 15.03 6.83 10.14
C GLY A 101 13.72 7.10 9.47
N ASN A 102 13.75 7.86 8.37
CA ASN A 102 12.55 8.03 7.56
C ASN A 102 12.62 7.00 6.45
N ASP A 103 11.89 5.92 6.63
CA ASP A 103 11.99 4.71 5.84
C ASP A 103 10.91 4.65 4.75
N SER A 104 11.16 3.83 3.73
CA SER A 104 10.22 3.51 2.67
C SER A 104 10.14 2.00 2.56
N LEU A 105 9.03 1.43 3.02
CA LEU A 105 8.80 -0.01 3.10
C LEU A 105 7.70 -0.38 2.10
N PHE A 106 7.95 -1.42 1.32
CA PHE A 106 7.03 -1.96 0.33
C PHE A 106 6.88 -3.46 0.57
N GLY A 107 5.67 -3.93 0.86
CA GLY A 107 5.37 -5.36 1.05
C GLY A 107 5.47 -6.08 -0.28
N GLY A 108 4.54 -5.76 -1.17
CA GLY A 108 4.45 -6.38 -2.49
C GLY A 108 3.17 -7.19 -2.60
N SER A 109 3.24 -8.37 -3.19
CA SER A 109 2.10 -9.28 -3.21
C SER A 109 2.23 -10.35 -2.13
N GLY A 110 1.19 -10.55 -1.33
CA GLY A 110 1.17 -11.48 -0.21
C GLY A 110 0.59 -10.81 1.02
N ASP A 111 0.39 -11.55 2.10
CA ASP A 111 -0.13 -10.99 3.34
C ASP A 111 1.05 -10.48 4.19
N ASP A 112 1.40 -9.20 4.06
CA ASP A 112 2.65 -8.64 4.59
C ASP A 112 2.50 -7.98 5.96
N THR A 113 3.60 -7.88 6.70
CA THR A 113 3.71 -7.11 7.95
C THR A 113 4.84 -6.09 7.87
N LEU A 114 4.48 -4.80 7.90
CA LEU A 114 5.42 -3.68 7.78
C LEU A 114 5.42 -2.83 9.05
N THR A 115 6.62 -2.56 9.60
CA THR A 115 6.80 -1.72 10.80
C THR A 115 7.82 -0.61 10.55
N GLY A 116 7.38 0.66 10.62
CA GLY A 116 8.23 1.85 10.43
C GLY A 116 9.10 2.18 11.66
N ASN A 117 8.55 2.02 12.86
CA ASN A 117 9.15 2.37 14.15
C ASN A 117 9.34 3.88 14.37
N ASN A 118 10.56 4.42 14.32
CA ASN A 118 10.82 5.84 14.63
C ASN A 118 11.21 6.59 13.37
N GLY A 119 10.49 7.66 13.06
CA GLY A 119 10.81 8.56 11.95
C GLY A 119 9.55 9.01 11.25
N ASN A 120 9.65 9.61 10.06
CA ASN A 120 8.47 9.85 9.24
C ASN A 120 8.52 8.86 8.08
N ASP A 121 7.77 7.78 8.19
CA ASP A 121 7.89 6.61 7.34
C ASP A 121 6.82 6.58 6.24
N ARG A 122 7.16 5.89 5.15
CA ARG A 122 6.21 5.54 4.08
C ARG A 122 6.11 4.02 4.03
N LEU A 123 4.94 3.48 4.35
CA LEU A 123 4.64 2.05 4.28
C LEU A 123 3.59 1.82 3.19
N VAL A 124 3.83 0.84 2.32
CA VAL A 124 2.92 0.45 1.24
C VAL A 124 2.78 -1.08 1.26
N GLY A 125 1.58 -1.60 1.53
CA GLY A 125 1.30 -3.04 1.50
C GLY A 125 1.30 -3.59 0.07
N GLU A 126 0.62 -2.87 -0.83
CA GLU A 126 0.37 -3.21 -2.24
C GLU A 126 -0.76 -4.22 -2.42
N GLY A 127 -0.55 -5.53 -2.33
CA GLY A 127 -1.62 -6.49 -2.62
C GLY A 127 -1.62 -7.70 -1.70
N GLY A 128 -2.69 -7.89 -0.95
CA GLY A 128 -2.86 -8.96 0.02
C GLY A 128 -3.52 -8.42 1.27
N LYS A 129 -3.50 -9.16 2.38
CA LYS A 129 -4.07 -8.70 3.65
C LYS A 129 -2.94 -8.22 4.54
N ASP A 130 -2.65 -6.94 4.47
CA ASP A 130 -1.45 -6.38 5.06
C ASP A 130 -1.69 -5.82 6.46
N THR A 131 -0.65 -5.85 7.28
CA THR A 131 -0.60 -5.16 8.57
C THR A 131 0.51 -4.12 8.55
N LEU A 132 0.14 -2.84 8.60
CA LEU A 132 1.06 -1.71 8.55
C LEU A 132 1.05 -0.96 9.88
N ALA A 133 2.24 -0.71 10.45
CA ALA A 133 2.43 0.08 11.65
C ALA A 133 3.47 1.19 11.44
N GLY A 134 3.05 2.46 11.49
CA GLY A 134 3.95 3.62 11.41
C GLY A 134 4.76 3.84 12.69
N ASP A 135 4.09 3.68 13.84
CA ASP A 135 4.64 3.89 15.19
C ASP A 135 4.92 5.38 15.51
N ASP A 136 6.15 5.81 15.78
CA ASP A 136 6.47 7.16 16.24
C ASP A 136 6.89 8.03 15.05
N GLY A 137 6.03 8.94 14.60
CA GLY A 137 6.28 9.62 13.34
C GLY A 137 5.23 10.59 12.83
N ASN A 138 5.38 11.05 11.60
CA ASN A 138 4.24 11.53 10.83
C ASN A 138 4.25 10.69 9.57
N ASP A 139 3.52 9.59 9.63
CA ASP A 139 3.70 8.48 8.73
C ASP A 139 2.67 8.49 7.62
N ARG A 140 3.01 7.84 6.52
CA ARG A 140 2.11 7.61 5.40
C ARG A 140 1.97 6.12 5.16
N LEU A 141 0.78 5.60 5.40
CA LEU A 141 0.45 4.19 5.25
C LEU A 141 -0.56 4.03 4.10
N GLU A 142 -0.26 3.14 3.16
CA GLU A 142 -1.12 2.77 2.04
C GLU A 142 -1.30 1.25 2.09
N GLY A 143 -2.51 0.75 2.38
CA GLY A 143 -2.81 -0.69 2.43
C GLY A 143 -2.69 -1.30 1.04
N GLY A 144 -3.54 -0.85 0.13
CA GLY A 144 -3.48 -1.23 -1.28
C GLY A 144 -4.70 -2.06 -1.64
N GLY A 145 -4.52 -3.29 -2.09
CA GLY A 145 -5.64 -4.17 -2.39
C GLY A 145 -5.72 -5.34 -1.42
N GLY A 146 -6.84 -5.48 -0.72
CA GLY A 146 -7.14 -6.60 0.17
C GLY A 146 -7.77 -6.11 1.47
N ASP A 147 -7.87 -6.97 2.49
CA ASP A 147 -8.51 -6.54 3.75
C ASP A 147 -7.38 -6.17 4.74
N ASP A 148 -7.06 -4.89 4.87
CA ASP A 148 -5.85 -4.41 5.53
C ASP A 148 -6.07 -3.87 6.96
N VAL A 149 -4.99 -3.81 7.74
CA VAL A 149 -4.99 -3.20 9.08
C VAL A 149 -3.86 -2.18 9.19
N LEU A 150 -4.24 -0.91 9.34
CA LEU A 150 -3.31 0.22 9.38
C LEU A 150 -3.32 0.88 10.76
N PHE A 151 -2.14 0.99 11.36
CA PHE A 151 -1.88 1.68 12.63
C PHE A 151 -0.92 2.85 12.41
N GLY A 152 -1.42 4.09 12.54
CA GLY A 152 -0.57 5.30 12.42
C GLY A 152 0.45 5.37 13.55
N GLY A 153 -0.04 5.55 14.78
CA GLY A 153 0.77 5.46 15.99
C GLY A 153 0.77 6.76 16.78
N ARG A 154 1.92 7.43 16.87
CA ARG A 154 2.08 8.76 17.46
C ARG A 154 2.51 9.74 16.39
N GLY A 155 1.85 10.89 16.38
CA GLY A 155 2.13 12.03 15.53
C GLY A 155 1.01 12.20 14.51
N ASN A 156 1.17 12.96 13.44
CA ASN A 156 0.05 13.23 12.53
C ASN A 156 0.21 12.40 11.27
N ASP A 157 -0.56 11.33 11.19
CA ASP A 157 -0.40 10.29 10.19
C ASP A 157 -1.43 10.42 9.06
N SER A 158 -1.11 9.84 7.91
CA SER A 158 -2.01 9.73 6.74
C SER A 158 -2.18 8.25 6.41
N LEU A 159 -3.38 7.73 6.60
CA LEU A 159 -3.70 6.31 6.35
C LEU A 159 -4.69 6.22 5.19
N ASP A 160 -4.38 5.39 4.20
CA ASP A 160 -5.23 5.05 3.06
C ASP A 160 -5.40 3.53 3.01
N GLY A 161 -6.63 3.05 3.23
CA GLY A 161 -6.95 1.61 3.22
C GLY A 161 -6.81 1.00 1.83
N GLY A 162 -7.32 1.71 0.82
CA GLY A 162 -7.35 1.22 -0.56
C GLY A 162 -8.62 0.41 -0.87
N ASP A 163 -8.47 -0.70 -1.60
CA ASP A 163 -9.58 -1.57 -1.97
C ASP A 163 -9.73 -2.71 -0.95
N GLY A 164 -10.88 -2.84 -0.29
CA GLY A 164 -11.24 -4.05 0.45
C GLY A 164 -12.10 -3.81 1.68
N LYS A 165 -11.68 -4.28 2.85
CA LYS A 165 -12.38 -4.03 4.12
C LYS A 165 -11.34 -3.77 5.18
N ASP A 166 -11.08 -2.50 5.39
CA ASP A 166 -9.89 -2.09 6.10
C ASP A 166 -10.21 -1.63 7.51
N ILE A 167 -9.22 -1.73 8.38
CA ILE A 167 -9.27 -1.20 9.74
C ILE A 167 -8.19 -0.14 9.86
N LEU A 168 -8.61 1.12 9.99
CA LEU A 168 -7.72 2.26 10.11
C LEU A 168 -7.76 2.80 11.54
N PHE A 169 -6.60 2.87 12.19
CA PHE A 169 -6.44 3.46 13.50
C PHE A 169 -5.31 4.48 13.49
N GLY A 170 -5.66 5.77 13.51
CA GLY A 170 -4.68 6.87 13.55
C GLY A 170 -3.71 6.77 14.73
N GLY A 171 -4.18 6.26 15.88
CA GLY A 171 -3.31 5.75 16.92
C GLY A 171 -3.55 6.36 18.29
N LYS A 172 -2.46 6.58 19.03
CA LYS A 172 -2.53 6.93 20.46
C LYS A 172 -2.48 8.41 20.74
N LYS A 173 -1.94 9.21 19.82
CA LYS A 173 -1.76 10.66 19.92
C LYS A 173 -1.47 11.21 18.53
N GLY A 174 -2.19 12.22 18.07
CA GLY A 174 -2.08 12.65 16.69
C GLY A 174 -3.33 13.37 16.23
N ASN A 175 -3.23 14.14 15.15
CA ASN A 175 -4.42 14.50 14.40
C ASN A 175 -4.26 13.86 13.02
N ASP A 176 -4.85 12.67 12.89
CA ASP A 176 -4.57 11.81 11.74
C ASP A 176 -5.59 12.05 10.61
N THR A 177 -5.22 11.69 9.39
CA THR A 177 -6.13 11.72 8.24
C THR A 177 -6.35 10.30 7.74
N LEU A 178 -7.61 9.87 7.71
CA LEU A 178 -8.02 8.50 7.42
C LEU A 178 -8.90 8.48 6.16
N PHE A 179 -8.48 7.67 5.18
CA PHE A 179 -9.19 7.41 3.93
C PHE A 179 -9.49 5.92 3.84
N GLY A 180 -10.77 5.54 3.84
CA GLY A 180 -11.16 4.14 3.67
C GLY A 180 -11.09 3.68 2.21
N ALA A 181 -11.30 4.63 1.29
CA ALA A 181 -11.40 4.41 -0.14
C ALA A 181 -12.53 3.42 -0.52
N GLY A 182 -12.18 2.23 -0.97
CA GLY A 182 -13.11 1.31 -1.60
C GLY A 182 -13.43 0.14 -0.69
N GLY A 183 -14.50 0.17 0.09
CA GLY A 183 -14.68 -0.96 0.99
C GLY A 183 -15.87 -0.92 1.92
N LYS A 184 -15.76 -1.71 2.98
CA LYS A 184 -16.57 -1.54 4.20
C LYS A 184 -15.62 -1.44 5.36
N ASP A 185 -15.30 -0.20 5.69
CA ASP A 185 -14.11 0.06 6.48
C ASP A 185 -14.48 0.40 7.92
N ILE A 186 -13.51 0.24 8.80
CA ILE A 186 -13.63 0.57 10.22
C ILE A 186 -12.62 1.65 10.55
N PHE A 187 -13.13 2.87 10.78
CA PHE A 187 -12.34 3.97 11.33
C PHE A 187 -12.35 3.86 12.85
N ALA A 188 -11.28 3.32 13.42
CA ALA A 188 -11.15 3.14 14.86
C ALA A 188 -10.71 4.44 15.53
N THR A 189 -11.28 4.71 16.71
CA THR A 189 -10.91 5.86 17.54
C THR A 189 -10.90 5.48 19.02
N LYS A 190 -10.15 6.25 19.80
CA LYS A 190 -10.08 6.11 21.25
C LYS A 190 -10.06 7.47 21.92
N ARG A 191 -10.34 7.51 23.22
CA ARG A 191 -10.15 8.74 24.00
C ARG A 191 -8.69 9.20 23.93
N GLN A 192 -8.51 10.51 23.81
CA GLN A 192 -7.19 11.16 23.83
C GLN A 192 -6.24 10.71 22.70
N SER A 193 -6.73 10.11 21.61
CA SER A 193 -5.92 9.96 20.37
C SER A 193 -5.64 11.31 19.74
N GLY A 194 -6.52 12.30 19.95
CA GLY A 194 -6.48 13.59 19.27
C GLY A 194 -7.64 13.66 18.28
N LEU A 195 -7.67 14.69 17.45
CA LEU A 195 -8.78 14.89 16.52
C LEU A 195 -8.41 14.37 15.15
N ASP A 196 -8.86 13.17 14.84
CA ASP A 196 -8.61 12.54 13.54
C ASP A 196 -9.69 12.95 12.54
N THR A 197 -9.37 12.98 11.26
CA THR A 197 -10.28 13.35 10.19
C THR A 197 -10.56 12.13 9.32
N VAL A 198 -11.83 11.74 9.23
CA VAL A 198 -12.30 10.71 8.29
C VAL A 198 -12.80 11.41 7.03
N VAL A 199 -12.21 11.09 5.88
CA VAL A 199 -12.38 11.91 4.68
C VAL A 199 -13.55 11.47 3.81
N ASP A 200 -13.81 10.17 3.73
CA ASP A 200 -14.69 9.56 2.73
C ASP A 200 -15.71 8.58 3.30
N TYR A 201 -16.10 8.75 4.56
CA TYR A 201 -17.12 7.91 5.23
C TYR A 201 -18.41 7.72 4.41
N LEU A 202 -18.78 6.46 4.18
CA LEU A 202 -19.99 6.03 3.49
C LEU A 202 -21.03 5.45 4.47
N ASP A 203 -22.12 6.19 4.69
CA ASP A 203 -23.23 5.76 5.55
C ASP A 203 -23.82 4.40 5.11
N GLY A 204 -23.89 3.46 6.05
CA GLY A 204 -24.40 2.10 5.83
C GLY A 204 -23.39 1.11 5.22
N PHE A 205 -22.19 1.58 4.87
CA PHE A 205 -21.07 0.73 4.42
C PHE A 205 -19.97 0.70 5.48
N ASP A 206 -19.50 1.88 5.87
CA ASP A 206 -18.43 2.05 6.84
C ASP A 206 -18.95 2.10 8.27
N ARG A 207 -18.02 1.91 9.20
CA ARG A 207 -18.31 1.85 10.63
C ARG A 207 -17.24 2.59 11.41
N ILE A 208 -17.60 3.01 12.61
CA ILE A 208 -16.69 3.63 13.56
C ILE A 208 -16.35 2.62 14.66
N GLY A 209 -15.06 2.34 14.80
CA GLY A 209 -14.52 1.51 15.86
C GLY A 209 -14.33 2.29 17.15
N LEU A 210 -14.88 1.79 18.24
CA LEU A 210 -14.72 2.34 19.59
C LEU A 210 -13.80 1.44 20.39
N ALA A 211 -12.58 1.91 20.62
CA ALA A 211 -11.59 1.21 21.44
C ALA A 211 -12.08 1.02 22.87
N LYS A 212 -11.43 0.10 23.59
CA LYS A 212 -11.74 -0.24 24.98
C LYS A 212 -11.92 1.01 25.87
N GLY A 213 -13.05 1.07 26.56
CA GLY A 213 -13.40 2.16 27.47
C GLY A 213 -14.21 3.29 26.85
N LEU A 214 -14.52 3.20 25.55
CA LEU A 214 -15.43 4.11 24.85
C LEU A 214 -16.70 3.36 24.42
N GLN A 215 -17.87 3.95 24.64
CA GLN A 215 -19.17 3.36 24.31
C GLN A 215 -20.05 4.35 23.56
N PHE A 216 -20.94 3.85 22.68
CA PHE A 216 -21.82 4.70 21.86
C PHE A 216 -22.65 5.71 22.67
N ASN A 217 -23.12 5.34 23.86
CA ASN A 217 -23.91 6.22 24.73
C ASN A 217 -23.10 7.33 25.42
N GLN A 218 -21.79 7.35 25.24
CA GLN A 218 -20.90 8.41 25.71
C GLN A 218 -20.57 9.43 24.60
N LEU A 219 -21.06 9.19 23.38
CA LEU A 219 -20.73 10.00 22.22
C LEU A 219 -21.73 11.16 22.05
N ASP A 220 -21.17 12.33 21.77
CA ASP A 220 -21.88 13.54 21.37
C ASP A 220 -21.56 13.85 19.89
N PHE A 221 -22.59 14.19 19.13
CA PHE A 221 -22.51 14.48 17.69
C PHE A 221 -22.84 15.95 17.44
N THR A 222 -21.88 16.71 16.91
CA THR A 222 -22.05 18.13 16.60
C THR A 222 -21.87 18.39 15.12
N GLN A 223 -22.92 18.86 14.45
CA GLN A 223 -22.81 19.32 13.06
C GLN A 223 -21.97 20.60 12.98
N GLN A 224 -20.98 20.64 12.08
CA GLN A 224 -20.13 21.80 11.84
C GLN A 224 -19.98 22.08 10.33
N ALA A 225 -19.40 23.23 9.99
CA ALA A 225 -19.03 23.56 8.61
C ALA A 225 -17.87 22.64 8.19
N GLY A 226 -18.19 21.58 7.44
CA GLY A 226 -17.22 20.58 6.98
C GLY A 226 -17.61 19.14 7.29
N GLY A 227 -18.54 18.90 8.22
CA GLY A 227 -18.96 17.54 8.57
C GLY A 227 -19.55 17.43 9.98
N VAL A 228 -19.34 16.27 10.61
CA VAL A 228 -19.78 15.99 11.98
C VAL A 228 -18.58 15.77 12.87
N LEU A 229 -18.50 16.56 13.95
CA LEU A 229 -17.58 16.30 15.05
C LEU A 229 -18.20 15.26 15.98
N ILE A 230 -17.51 14.15 16.20
CA ILE A 230 -17.80 13.12 17.19
C ILE A 230 -16.88 13.35 18.39
N SER A 231 -17.48 13.45 19.57
CA SER A 231 -16.76 13.72 20.82
C SER A 231 -17.25 12.84 21.97
N ALA A 232 -16.46 12.71 23.02
CA ALA A 232 -16.85 12.03 24.25
C ALA A 232 -16.41 12.86 25.47
N GLY A 233 -17.36 13.61 26.05
CA GLY A 233 -17.05 14.57 27.11
C GLY A 233 -16.15 15.70 26.60
N SER A 234 -14.93 15.80 27.13
CA SER A 234 -13.94 16.82 26.69
C SER A 234 -13.08 16.35 25.52
N ASP A 235 -13.11 15.07 25.15
CA ASP A 235 -12.26 14.55 24.09
C ASP A 235 -12.96 14.72 22.74
N GLN A 236 -12.27 15.38 21.82
CA GLN A 236 -12.61 15.38 20.40
C GLN A 236 -11.97 14.14 19.79
N LEU A 237 -12.76 13.35 19.05
CA LEU A 237 -12.34 12.05 18.56
C LEU A 237 -12.16 12.08 17.04
N LEU A 238 -13.26 12.34 16.32
CA LEU A 238 -13.28 12.32 14.87
C LEU A 238 -14.00 13.54 14.31
N LEU A 239 -13.45 14.12 13.25
CA LEU A 239 -14.19 14.95 12.30
C LEU A 239 -14.50 14.10 11.07
N VAL A 240 -15.77 13.74 10.88
CA VAL A 240 -16.20 12.99 9.71
C VAL A 240 -16.65 13.97 8.64
N ASN A 241 -15.86 14.10 7.58
CA ASN A 241 -16.08 15.09 6.53
C ASN A 241 -17.36 14.81 5.74
N ASN A 242 -18.02 15.88 5.33
CA ASN A 242 -19.24 15.86 4.50
C ASN A 242 -20.40 15.01 5.06
N ALA A 243 -20.33 14.61 6.33
CA ALA A 243 -21.37 13.85 6.99
C ALA A 243 -22.47 14.72 7.58
N LEU A 244 -23.62 14.10 7.82
CA LEU A 244 -24.77 14.64 8.55
C LEU A 244 -25.00 13.86 9.83
N VAL A 245 -25.36 14.54 10.92
CA VAL A 245 -25.62 13.88 12.22
C VAL A 245 -26.66 12.76 12.10
N SER A 246 -27.64 12.89 11.20
CA SER A 246 -28.68 11.88 10.96
C SER A 246 -28.19 10.54 10.40
N GLN A 247 -26.97 10.49 9.87
CA GLN A 247 -26.38 9.26 9.34
C GLN A 247 -26.03 8.30 10.48
N PHE A 248 -25.44 8.82 11.57
CA PHE A 248 -24.92 8.03 12.69
C PHE A 248 -26.01 7.46 13.60
N LYS A 249 -26.07 6.13 13.66
CA LYS A 249 -26.94 5.32 14.52
C LYS A 249 -26.08 4.29 15.24
N LYS A 250 -26.62 3.70 16.31
CA LYS A 250 -25.92 2.73 17.16
C LYS A 250 -25.26 1.58 16.38
N ASN A 251 -25.86 1.10 15.29
CA ASN A 251 -25.34 -0.04 14.53
C ASN A 251 -24.10 0.30 13.68
N ASP A 252 -23.87 1.58 13.42
CA ASP A 252 -22.72 2.08 12.67
C ASP A 252 -21.45 2.08 13.53
N PHE A 253 -21.57 1.75 14.83
CA PHE A 253 -20.47 1.65 15.77
C PHE A 253 -20.18 0.21 16.14
N VAL A 254 -18.90 -0.13 16.24
CA VAL A 254 -18.40 -1.38 16.81
C VAL A 254 -17.61 -1.10 18.05
N ASN A 255 -17.80 -1.91 19.08
CA ASN A 255 -16.92 -1.90 20.24
C ASN A 255 -15.86 -2.99 20.08
N GLU A 256 -14.64 -2.66 20.49
CA GLU A 256 -13.62 -3.67 20.82
C GLU A 256 -14.20 -4.63 21.89
N ARG A 257 -14.07 -5.95 21.66
CA ARG A 257 -14.61 -6.97 22.56
C ARG A 257 -13.72 -7.22 23.78
#